data_AF-A0AAD7F1T8-F1
#
_entry.id   AF-A0AAD7F1T8-F1
#
_cell.length_a   1.000
_cell.length_b   1.000
_cell.length_c   1.000
_cell.angle_alpha   90.00
_cell.angle_beta   90.00
_cell.angle_gamma   90.00
#
_symmetry.space_group_name_H-M   'P 1'
#
loop_
_entity.id
_entity.type
_entity.pdbx_description
1 polymer ?
#
loop_
_entity_poly.entity_id
_entity_poly.type
_entity_poly.pdbx_seq_one_letter_code
_entity_poly.pdbx_strand_id
1 'polypeptide(L)'
;IFSRVLVAGLTHWCPDLMGPSDSPYNQVHETVYLETFRLVAGSFSYYFLAPSAAGVDNPILICDIFRSFTFSYTKHKAKFCNSDDESDTDDAGKKIYTVNAKGIRSVSATTFVHQLEVRRLKTDAREKGKKKINVVEHTRIRVATPAESDLSFQMPKKVPIDYFTPSEFNDFPAETRFKYAQYGVALPLVAHHGNADWKTMDRETFMTKYGNEVLKQYNIPTEEEMAQQGNDGWSDDGEPINIPDDLDGERMDEGA
;
A
#
# COMPACT_ATOMS: atom_id res chain seq x y z
N ILE A 1 24.90 0.14 -7.60
CA ILE A 1 23.55 -0.19 -8.13
C ILE A 1 23.13 0.79 -9.21
N PHE A 2 22.95 2.09 -8.92
CA PHE A 2 22.44 3.07 -9.91
C PHE A 2 23.25 3.19 -11.21
N SER A 3 24.58 3.06 -11.16
CA SER A 3 25.41 3.03 -12.38
C SER A 3 25.11 1.82 -13.28
N ARG A 4 24.83 0.66 -12.70
CA ARG A 4 24.51 -0.58 -13.45
C ARG A 4 23.13 -0.52 -14.09
N VAL A 5 22.17 0.12 -13.42
CA VAL A 5 20.83 0.41 -13.98
C VAL A 5 20.96 1.23 -15.27
N LEU A 6 21.73 2.33 -15.23
CA LEU A 6 21.96 3.17 -16.40
C LEU A 6 22.73 2.45 -17.52
N VAL A 7 23.76 1.65 -17.17
CA VAL A 7 24.52 0.85 -18.15
C VAL A 7 23.65 -0.19 -18.85
N ALA A 8 22.65 -0.74 -18.15
CA ALA A 8 21.67 -1.67 -18.73
C ALA A 8 20.62 -0.97 -19.61
N GLY A 9 20.72 0.35 -19.81
CA GLY A 9 19.75 1.13 -20.59
C GLY A 9 18.45 1.44 -19.85
N LEU A 10 18.38 1.16 -18.55
CA LEU A 10 17.23 1.48 -17.72
C LEU A 10 17.35 2.90 -17.17
N THR A 11 16.26 3.66 -17.21
CA THR A 11 16.21 5.01 -16.63
C THR A 11 16.10 5.00 -15.11
N HIS A 12 15.52 3.94 -14.56
CA HIS A 12 15.34 3.73 -13.12
C HIS A 12 15.16 2.24 -12.81
N TRP A 13 15.31 1.89 -11.53
CA TRP A 13 15.07 0.54 -11.03
C TRP A 13 13.59 0.38 -10.68
N CYS A 14 12.82 -0.26 -11.57
CA CYS A 14 11.39 -0.52 -11.38
C CYS A 14 10.98 -1.79 -12.13
N PRO A 15 11.17 -2.97 -11.53
CA PRO A 15 10.66 -4.21 -12.10
C PRO A 15 9.14 -4.12 -12.31
N ASP A 16 8.66 -4.64 -13.43
CA ASP A 16 7.22 -4.70 -13.72
C ASP A 16 6.59 -5.83 -12.92
N LEU A 17 5.93 -5.50 -11.81
CA LEU A 17 5.30 -6.45 -10.89
C LEU A 17 4.04 -7.12 -11.45
N MET A 18 3.43 -6.50 -12.47
CA MET A 18 2.17 -6.94 -13.05
C MET A 18 2.39 -7.83 -14.28
N GLY A 19 3.47 -7.59 -15.02
CA GLY A 19 3.88 -8.42 -16.15
C GLY A 19 4.47 -9.79 -15.76
N PRO A 20 4.74 -10.64 -16.77
CA PRO A 20 5.42 -11.92 -16.58
C PRO A 20 6.82 -11.73 -15.99
N SER A 21 7.22 -12.61 -15.08
CA SER A 21 8.56 -12.56 -14.46
C SER A 21 9.69 -12.82 -15.46
N ASP A 22 9.38 -13.51 -16.56
CA ASP A 22 10.27 -13.83 -17.66
C ASP A 22 10.21 -12.82 -18.82
N SER A 23 9.51 -11.68 -18.66
CA SER A 23 9.49 -10.63 -19.67
C SER A 23 10.91 -10.09 -19.93
N PRO A 24 11.27 -9.69 -21.16
CA PRO A 24 12.60 -9.15 -21.45
C PRO A 24 13.00 -7.99 -20.53
N TYR A 25 12.04 -7.13 -20.18
CA TYR A 25 12.23 -6.03 -19.25
C TYR A 25 12.59 -6.49 -17.82
N ASN A 26 11.90 -7.51 -17.32
CA ASN A 26 12.16 -8.08 -16.00
C ASN A 26 13.45 -8.91 -15.95
N GLN A 27 13.83 -9.56 -17.06
CA GLN A 27 15.12 -10.26 -17.18
C GLN A 27 16.31 -9.30 -17.09
N VAL A 28 16.20 -8.09 -17.66
CA VAL A 28 17.23 -7.05 -17.52
C VAL A 28 17.35 -6.61 -16.05
N HIS A 29 16.23 -6.42 -15.34
CA HIS A 29 16.26 -6.12 -13.91
C HIS A 29 16.93 -7.24 -13.11
N GLU A 30 16.55 -8.50 -13.35
CA GLU A 30 17.16 -9.66 -12.69
C GLU A 30 18.67 -9.72 -12.90
N THR A 31 19.14 -9.43 -14.12
CA THR A 31 20.58 -9.40 -14.45
C THR A 31 21.31 -8.30 -13.68
N VAL A 32 20.74 -7.09 -13.64
CA VAL A 32 21.30 -5.98 -12.87
C VAL A 32 21.30 -6.29 -11.36
N TYR A 33 20.26 -6.94 -10.84
CA TYR A 33 20.23 -7.40 -9.45
C TYR A 33 21.34 -8.41 -9.18
N LEU A 34 21.47 -9.45 -10.01
CA LEU A 34 22.49 -10.49 -9.85
C LEU A 34 23.90 -9.89 -9.78
N GLU A 35 24.25 -9.03 -10.74
CA GLU A 35 25.57 -8.39 -10.78
C GLU A 35 25.82 -7.52 -9.55
N THR A 36 24.84 -6.71 -9.17
CA THR A 36 24.99 -5.77 -8.05
C THR A 36 24.98 -6.48 -6.71
N PHE A 37 24.13 -7.49 -6.53
CA PHE A 37 24.05 -8.31 -5.33
C PHE A 37 25.37 -9.03 -5.08
N ARG A 38 25.94 -9.69 -6.10
CA ARG A 38 27.25 -10.35 -5.99
C ARG A 38 28.37 -9.39 -5.61
N LEU A 39 28.42 -8.22 -6.25
CA LEU A 39 29.41 -7.19 -5.93
C LEU A 39 29.31 -6.75 -4.47
N VAL A 40 28.09 -6.47 -3.99
CA VAL A 40 27.86 -5.98 -2.63
C VAL A 40 28.09 -7.09 -1.60
N ALA A 41 27.59 -8.30 -1.84
CA ALA A 41 27.80 -9.46 -0.98
C ALA A 41 29.28 -9.84 -0.89
N GLY A 42 30.02 -9.79 -2.00
CA GLY A 42 31.48 -10.01 -2.02
C GLY A 42 32.30 -8.88 -1.38
N SER A 43 31.74 -7.68 -1.24
CA SER A 43 32.41 -6.52 -0.62
C SER A 43 32.29 -6.44 0.91
N PHE A 44 31.85 -7.52 1.58
CA PHE A 44 31.58 -7.58 3.03
C PHE A 44 30.47 -6.64 3.53
N SER A 45 29.76 -5.94 2.65
CA SER A 45 28.69 -5.01 3.03
C SER A 45 27.50 -5.70 3.72
N TYR A 46 27.34 -7.00 3.53
CA TYR A 46 26.30 -7.84 4.16
C TYR A 46 26.87 -8.82 5.20
N TYR A 47 28.07 -8.59 5.73
CA TYR A 47 28.71 -9.54 6.66
C TYR A 47 27.85 -9.81 7.91
N PHE A 48 27.08 -8.81 8.37
CA PHE A 48 26.15 -8.95 9.50
C PHE A 48 25.00 -9.94 9.25
N LEU A 49 24.71 -10.28 7.99
CA LEU A 49 23.72 -11.31 7.62
C LEU A 49 24.35 -12.70 7.48
N ALA A 50 25.67 -12.83 7.69
CA ALA A 50 26.45 -14.06 7.54
C ALA A 50 26.09 -14.87 6.27
N PRO A 51 26.03 -14.25 5.07
CA PRO A 51 25.64 -14.97 3.86
C PRO A 51 26.66 -16.08 3.55
N SER A 52 26.17 -17.29 3.24
CA SER A 52 27.07 -18.38 2.85
C SER A 52 27.77 -18.04 1.53
N ALA A 53 29.10 -18.20 1.48
CA ALA A 53 29.87 -17.92 0.27
C ALA A 53 29.37 -18.75 -0.93
N ALA A 54 29.03 -20.02 -0.69
CA ALA A 54 28.43 -20.90 -1.70
C ALA A 54 27.06 -20.42 -2.21
N GLY A 55 26.28 -19.75 -1.35
CA GLY A 55 24.99 -19.15 -1.74
C GLY A 55 25.16 -17.90 -2.60
N VAL A 56 26.15 -17.06 -2.30
CA VAL A 56 26.44 -15.83 -3.06
C VAL A 56 26.96 -16.14 -4.47
N ASP A 57 27.68 -17.25 -4.65
CA ASP A 57 28.18 -17.64 -5.95
C ASP A 57 27.12 -18.36 -6.81
N ASN A 58 26.06 -18.90 -6.22
CA ASN A 58 25.00 -19.62 -6.92
C ASN A 58 24.02 -18.66 -7.63
N PRO A 59 24.09 -18.51 -8.98
CA PRO A 59 23.22 -17.57 -9.69
C PRO A 59 21.75 -17.96 -9.63
N ILE A 60 21.45 -19.26 -9.61
CA ILE A 60 20.07 -19.78 -9.61
C ILE A 60 19.39 -19.37 -8.32
N LEU A 61 20.06 -19.59 -7.19
CA LEU A 61 19.53 -19.21 -5.88
C LEU A 61 19.28 -17.70 -5.78
N ILE A 62 20.19 -16.88 -6.29
CA ILE A 62 20.03 -15.41 -6.27
C ILE A 62 18.86 -14.97 -7.15
N CYS A 63 18.71 -15.56 -8.34
CA CYS A 63 17.54 -15.31 -9.21
C CYS A 63 16.24 -15.72 -8.52
N ASP A 64 16.20 -16.87 -7.84
CA ASP A 64 15.02 -17.32 -7.10
C ASP A 64 14.67 -16.38 -5.95
N ILE A 65 15.68 -15.92 -5.19
CA ILE A 65 15.50 -14.92 -4.14
C ILE A 65 14.95 -13.62 -4.73
N PHE A 66 15.52 -13.12 -5.82
CA PHE A 66 15.05 -11.92 -6.51
C PHE A 66 13.59 -12.05 -6.94
N ARG A 67 13.23 -13.17 -7.57
CA ARG A 67 11.88 -13.42 -8.05
C ARG A 67 10.89 -13.54 -6.91
N SER A 68 11.25 -14.28 -5.87
CA SER A 68 10.42 -14.41 -4.66
C SER A 68 10.20 -13.04 -4.00
N PHE A 69 11.27 -12.27 -3.79
CA PHE A 69 11.16 -10.94 -3.22
C PHE A 69 10.31 -10.01 -4.09
N THR A 70 10.59 -9.94 -5.38
CA THR A 70 9.92 -9.00 -6.30
C THR A 70 8.48 -9.43 -6.58
N PHE A 71 8.28 -10.61 -7.16
CA PHE A 71 6.97 -11.04 -7.66
C PHE A 71 6.06 -11.68 -6.61
N SER A 72 6.60 -12.06 -5.43
CA SER A 72 5.76 -12.46 -4.29
C SER A 72 5.68 -11.34 -3.26
N TYR A 73 6.78 -11.00 -2.58
CA TYR A 73 6.74 -10.09 -1.44
C TYR A 73 6.38 -8.65 -1.81
N THR A 74 7.08 -8.03 -2.78
CA THR A 74 6.80 -6.64 -3.15
C THR A 74 5.46 -6.50 -3.86
N LYS A 75 5.09 -7.47 -4.72
CA LYS A 75 3.76 -7.54 -5.31
C LYS A 75 2.67 -7.64 -4.24
N HIS A 76 2.85 -8.52 -3.24
CA HIS A 76 1.93 -8.62 -2.11
C HIS A 76 1.82 -7.29 -1.38
N LYS A 77 2.94 -6.66 -1.01
CA LYS A 77 2.92 -5.35 -0.34
C LYS A 77 2.25 -4.26 -1.19
N ALA A 78 2.53 -4.20 -2.48
CA ALA A 78 1.95 -3.22 -3.40
C ALA A 78 0.41 -3.31 -3.43
N LYS A 79 -0.16 -4.52 -3.37
CA LYS A 79 -1.62 -4.72 -3.27
C LYS A 79 -2.24 -4.05 -2.04
N PHE A 80 -1.50 -3.91 -0.94
CA PHE A 80 -1.99 -3.28 0.30
C PHE A 80 -1.59 -1.81 0.43
N CYS A 81 -0.82 -1.25 -0.50
CA CYS A 81 -0.40 0.15 -0.45
C CYS A 81 -1.60 1.08 -0.73
N ASN A 82 -1.75 2.10 0.12
CA ASN A 82 -2.89 3.04 0.06
C ASN A 82 -2.72 4.21 -0.91
N SER A 83 -1.54 4.32 -1.51
CA SER A 83 -1.15 5.31 -2.50
C SER A 83 -0.38 4.59 -3.59
N ASP A 84 -0.82 4.79 -4.83
CA ASP A 84 -0.09 4.42 -6.04
C ASP A 84 0.31 5.76 -6.68
N ASP A 85 1.61 6.06 -6.70
CA ASP A 85 2.15 7.26 -7.29
C ASP A 85 2.99 6.91 -8.51
N GLU A 86 2.48 7.26 -9.69
CA GLU A 86 3.24 7.15 -10.91
C GLU A 86 4.16 8.35 -11.04
N SER A 87 5.44 8.07 -11.31
CA SER A 87 6.38 9.13 -11.64
C SER A 87 6.35 9.40 -13.14
N ASP A 88 6.04 10.64 -13.48
CA ASP A 88 6.11 11.17 -14.84
C ASP A 88 7.08 12.35 -14.88
N THR A 89 7.26 12.94 -16.06
CA THR A 89 8.12 14.10 -16.29
C THR A 89 7.28 15.22 -16.90
N ASP A 90 7.38 16.43 -16.35
CA ASP A 90 6.74 17.59 -16.97
C ASP A 90 7.42 17.99 -18.29
N ASP A 91 6.80 18.92 -19.04
CA ASP A 91 7.34 19.46 -20.31
C ASP A 91 8.76 20.05 -20.18
N ALA A 92 9.20 20.37 -18.96
CA ALA A 92 10.51 20.92 -18.64
C ALA A 92 11.53 19.85 -18.19
N GLY A 93 11.18 18.57 -18.22
CA GLY A 93 12.07 17.48 -17.81
C GLY A 93 12.13 17.24 -16.29
N LYS A 94 11.26 17.87 -15.50
CA LYS A 94 11.22 17.73 -14.04
C LYS A 94 10.29 16.59 -13.64
N LYS A 95 10.77 15.74 -12.73
CA LYS A 95 10.00 14.62 -12.19
C LYS A 95 8.79 15.11 -11.41
N ILE A 96 7.61 14.65 -11.80
CA ILE A 96 6.32 14.89 -11.16
C ILE A 96 5.72 13.55 -10.72
N TYR A 97 4.91 13.57 -9.68
CA TYR A 97 4.26 12.37 -9.16
C TYR A 97 2.76 12.57 -9.23
N THR A 98 2.06 11.80 -10.07
CA THR A 98 0.61 11.89 -10.20
C THR A 98 -0.05 10.94 -9.22
N VAL A 99 -1.04 11.42 -8.49
CA VAL A 99 -1.83 10.58 -7.58
C VAL A 99 -2.96 9.92 -8.37
N ASN A 100 -2.85 8.60 -8.58
CA ASN A 100 -3.89 7.82 -9.23
C ASN A 100 -5.13 7.69 -8.33
N ALA A 101 -6.31 7.62 -8.97
CA ALA A 101 -7.56 7.33 -8.27
C ALA A 101 -7.63 5.86 -7.89
N LYS A 102 -8.31 5.59 -6.77
CA LYS A 102 -8.75 4.25 -6.43
C LYS A 102 -10.23 4.15 -6.82
N GLY A 103 -10.56 3.36 -7.84
CA GLY A 103 -11.94 3.29 -8.37
C GLY A 103 -12.99 3.05 -7.27
N ILE A 104 -12.69 2.12 -6.37
CA ILE A 104 -13.60 1.70 -5.28
C ILE A 104 -13.78 2.77 -4.17
N ARG A 105 -12.93 3.80 -4.11
CA ARG A 105 -12.92 4.77 -3.02
C ARG A 105 -13.90 5.91 -3.28
N SER A 106 -14.80 6.15 -2.32
CA SER A 106 -15.78 7.22 -2.37
C SER A 106 -15.15 8.61 -2.49
N VAL A 107 -15.89 9.52 -3.13
CA VAL A 107 -15.49 10.94 -3.23
C VAL A 107 -15.34 11.57 -1.83
N SER A 108 -16.18 11.15 -0.87
CA SER A 108 -16.11 11.59 0.52
C SER A 108 -14.78 11.19 1.17
N ALA A 109 -14.42 9.91 1.09
CA ALA A 109 -13.16 9.39 1.63
C ALA A 109 -11.94 10.05 0.95
N THR A 110 -11.98 10.21 -0.38
CA THR A 110 -10.94 10.89 -1.15
C THR A 110 -10.77 12.35 -0.73
N THR A 111 -11.88 13.07 -0.54
CA THR A 111 -11.87 14.46 -0.06
C THR A 111 -11.31 14.57 1.36
N PHE A 112 -11.68 13.66 2.25
CA PHE A 112 -11.17 13.65 3.61
C PHE A 112 -9.65 13.41 3.66
N VAL A 113 -9.16 12.40 2.93
CA VAL A 113 -7.73 12.11 2.82
C VAL A 113 -6.98 13.33 2.26
N HIS A 114 -7.55 14.03 1.27
CA HIS A 114 -6.99 15.27 0.77
C HIS A 114 -6.86 16.34 1.85
N GLN A 115 -7.91 16.56 2.64
CA GLN A 115 -7.88 17.54 3.72
C GLN A 115 -6.81 17.21 4.76
N LEU A 116 -6.61 15.93 5.08
CA LEU A 116 -5.54 15.50 5.98
C LEU A 116 -4.16 15.83 5.41
N GLU A 117 -3.93 15.54 4.13
CA GLU A 117 -2.66 15.86 3.45
C GLU A 117 -2.40 17.38 3.46
N VAL A 118 -3.39 18.19 3.11
CA VAL A 118 -3.26 19.67 3.14
C VAL A 118 -2.97 20.18 4.55
N ARG A 119 -3.60 19.59 5.59
CA ARG A 119 -3.30 19.95 6.99
C ARG A 119 -1.88 19.57 7.37
N ARG A 120 -1.42 18.36 7.04
CA ARG A 120 -0.05 17.90 7.29
C ARG A 120 0.96 18.86 6.65
N LEU A 121 0.80 19.19 5.37
CA LEU A 121 1.68 20.12 4.66
C LEU A 121 1.71 21.51 5.31
N LYS A 122 0.56 22.02 5.78
CA LYS A 122 0.50 23.29 6.51
C LYS A 122 1.20 23.25 7.86
N THR A 123 1.06 22.16 8.61
CA THR A 123 1.77 21.96 9.89
C THR A 123 3.28 21.89 9.65
N ASP A 124 3.69 21.10 8.67
CA ASP A 124 5.08 20.95 8.26
C ASP A 124 5.74 22.26 7.84
N ALA A 125 5.00 23.15 7.17
CA ALA A 125 5.46 24.48 6.80
C ALA A 125 5.61 25.44 7.99
N ARG A 126 4.88 25.20 9.10
CA ARG A 126 4.95 25.99 10.33
C ARG A 126 6.10 25.55 11.24
N GLU A 127 6.45 24.27 11.25
CA GLU A 127 7.53 23.71 12.08
C GLU A 127 8.95 23.98 11.55
N LYS A 128 9.15 25.05 10.75
CA LYS A 128 10.47 25.47 10.26
C LYS A 128 11.47 25.55 11.41
N GLY A 129 12.50 24.70 11.39
CA GLY A 129 13.61 24.72 12.35
C GLY A 129 13.83 23.41 13.12
N LYS A 130 12.86 22.50 13.15
CA LYS A 130 13.12 21.14 13.63
C LYS A 130 13.90 20.38 12.56
N LYS A 131 15.00 19.71 12.94
CA LYS A 131 15.75 18.81 12.05
C LYS A 131 14.79 17.70 11.59
N LYS A 132 14.16 17.89 10.44
CA LYS A 132 13.52 16.79 9.74
C LYS A 132 14.64 15.83 9.37
N ILE A 133 14.47 14.56 9.71
CA ILE A 133 15.22 13.47 9.08
C ILE A 133 15.15 13.73 7.57
N ASN A 134 16.25 13.57 6.85
CA ASN A 134 16.39 13.88 5.41
C ASN A 134 15.48 12.99 4.52
N VAL A 135 14.17 13.04 4.74
CA VAL A 135 13.15 12.41 3.91
C VAL A 135 12.75 13.47 2.91
N VAL A 136 13.22 13.31 1.67
CA VAL A 136 12.84 14.16 0.55
C VAL A 136 11.39 13.81 0.21
N GLU A 137 10.45 14.66 0.64
CA GLU A 137 9.06 14.50 0.25
C GLU A 137 8.88 14.87 -1.22
N HIS A 138 8.33 13.94 -2.01
CA HIS A 138 8.05 14.17 -3.43
C HIS A 138 6.85 15.10 -3.61
N THR A 139 6.97 16.06 -4.52
CA THR A 139 5.85 16.93 -4.89
C THR A 139 4.84 16.13 -5.70
N ARG A 140 3.66 15.92 -5.14
CA ARG A 140 2.56 15.20 -5.81
C ARG A 140 1.62 16.19 -6.49
N ILE A 141 1.36 15.95 -7.77
CA ILE A 141 0.41 16.70 -8.59
C ILE A 141 -0.90 15.92 -8.64
N ARG A 142 -2.00 16.66 -8.52
CA ARG A 142 -3.35 16.12 -8.64
C ARG A 142 -3.90 16.58 -9.97
N VAL A 143 -4.10 15.62 -10.87
CA VAL A 143 -4.76 15.86 -12.14
C VAL A 143 -6.26 15.95 -11.89
N ALA A 144 -6.98 16.78 -12.67
CA ALA A 144 -8.43 16.94 -12.52
C ALA A 144 -9.19 15.62 -12.75
N THR A 145 -8.68 14.80 -13.67
CA THR A 145 -9.16 13.45 -13.99
C THR A 145 -7.99 12.48 -13.83
N PRO A 146 -7.74 11.99 -12.60
CA PRO A 146 -6.68 11.02 -12.35
C PRO A 146 -7.02 9.67 -13.01
N ALA A 147 -6.01 8.99 -13.55
CA ALA A 147 -6.15 7.61 -14.00
C ALA A 147 -6.43 6.68 -12.81
N GLU A 148 -7.11 5.58 -13.05
CA GLU A 148 -7.30 4.55 -12.02
C GLU A 148 -6.01 3.76 -11.81
N SER A 149 -5.73 3.40 -10.56
CA SER A 149 -4.56 2.63 -10.18
C SER A 149 -4.68 1.15 -10.60
N ASP A 150 -3.75 0.69 -11.43
CA ASP A 150 -3.57 -0.70 -11.86
C ASP A 150 -3.16 -1.65 -10.73
N LEU A 151 -2.79 -1.15 -9.56
CA LEU A 151 -2.35 -1.99 -8.43
C LEU A 151 -3.48 -2.26 -7.43
N SER A 152 -4.59 -1.53 -7.51
CA SER A 152 -5.63 -1.49 -6.48
C SER A 152 -6.87 -2.36 -6.75
N PHE A 153 -6.68 -3.54 -7.33
CA PHE A 153 -7.79 -4.47 -7.64
C PHE A 153 -8.40 -5.20 -6.42
N GLN A 154 -7.74 -5.19 -5.26
CA GLN A 154 -8.23 -5.90 -4.08
C GLN A 154 -9.18 -5.05 -3.24
N MET A 155 -10.23 -5.70 -2.75
CA MET A 155 -11.16 -5.11 -1.79
C MET A 155 -10.41 -4.72 -0.50
N PRO A 156 -10.57 -3.47 -0.03
CA PRO A 156 -9.86 -2.99 1.15
C PRO A 156 -10.31 -3.74 2.41
N LYS A 157 -9.36 -4.17 3.25
CA LYS A 157 -9.67 -4.87 4.51
C LYS A 157 -9.91 -3.86 5.64
N LYS A 158 -10.87 -4.14 6.53
CA LYS A 158 -11.12 -3.36 7.77
C LYS A 158 -11.33 -1.86 7.53
N VAL A 159 -12.08 -1.51 6.48
CA VAL A 159 -12.46 -0.12 6.20
C VAL A 159 -13.93 0.12 6.55
N PRO A 160 -14.29 1.35 6.95
CA PRO A 160 -15.67 1.70 7.23
C PRO A 160 -16.48 1.79 5.92
N ILE A 161 -17.80 1.70 6.02
CA ILE A 161 -18.73 1.61 4.88
C ILE A 161 -18.60 2.84 3.96
N ASP A 162 -18.38 4.02 4.53
CA ASP A 162 -18.21 5.28 3.81
C ASP A 162 -16.92 5.37 2.98
N TYR A 163 -16.07 4.34 3.04
CA TYR A 163 -15.01 4.16 2.07
C TYR A 163 -15.56 3.92 0.66
N PHE A 164 -16.73 3.30 0.51
CA PHE A 164 -17.34 2.96 -0.77
C PHE A 164 -18.37 4.02 -1.20
N THR A 165 -18.65 4.17 -2.49
CA THR A 165 -19.81 4.97 -2.89
C THR A 165 -21.10 4.20 -2.58
N PRO A 166 -22.20 4.87 -2.17
CA PRO A 166 -23.45 4.17 -1.88
C PRO A 166 -23.97 3.30 -3.03
N SER A 167 -23.81 3.76 -4.27
CA SER A 167 -24.19 2.98 -5.46
C SER A 167 -23.39 1.69 -5.56
N GLU A 168 -22.05 1.77 -5.53
CA GLU A 168 -21.19 0.59 -5.65
C GLU A 168 -21.37 -0.37 -4.48
N PHE A 169 -21.52 0.16 -3.26
CA PHE A 169 -21.72 -0.68 -2.08
C PHE A 169 -23.02 -1.47 -2.17
N ASN A 170 -24.10 -0.84 -2.63
CA ASN A 170 -25.41 -1.49 -2.72
C ASN A 170 -25.47 -2.56 -3.81
N ASP A 171 -24.58 -2.50 -4.79
CA ASP A 171 -24.41 -3.52 -5.83
C ASP A 171 -23.61 -4.74 -5.33
N PHE A 172 -22.96 -4.65 -4.16
CA PHE A 172 -22.22 -5.79 -3.60
C PHE A 172 -23.14 -6.92 -3.12
N PRO A 173 -22.66 -8.19 -3.16
CA PRO A 173 -23.35 -9.32 -2.53
C PRO A 173 -23.66 -9.04 -1.07
N ALA A 174 -24.78 -9.59 -0.58
CA ALA A 174 -25.25 -9.36 0.80
C ALA A 174 -24.16 -9.71 1.83
N GLU A 175 -23.44 -10.81 1.64
CA GLU A 175 -22.33 -11.20 2.51
C GLU A 175 -21.23 -10.14 2.60
N THR A 176 -20.84 -9.56 1.46
CA THR A 176 -19.83 -8.50 1.43
C THR A 176 -20.35 -7.25 2.14
N ARG A 177 -21.61 -6.86 1.91
CA ARG A 177 -22.23 -5.72 2.60
C ARG A 177 -22.30 -5.96 4.11
N PHE A 178 -22.68 -7.15 4.55
CA PHE A 178 -22.73 -7.53 5.97
C PHE A 178 -21.34 -7.44 6.62
N LYS A 179 -20.31 -7.97 5.96
CA LYS A 179 -18.91 -7.89 6.43
C LYS A 179 -18.46 -6.45 6.66
N TYR A 180 -18.73 -5.55 5.73
CA TYR A 180 -18.33 -4.15 5.86
C TYR A 180 -19.22 -3.37 6.82
N ALA A 181 -20.49 -3.76 7.00
CA ALA A 181 -21.41 -3.13 7.93
C ALA A 181 -20.88 -3.16 9.38
N GLN A 182 -20.11 -4.19 9.74
CA GLN A 182 -19.50 -4.35 11.06
C GLN A 182 -18.49 -3.23 11.40
N TYR A 183 -17.87 -2.61 10.39
CA TYR A 183 -16.90 -1.53 10.60
C TYR A 183 -17.56 -0.16 10.79
N GLY A 184 -18.86 -0.04 10.50
CA GLY A 184 -19.65 1.18 10.71
C GLY A 184 -19.27 2.34 9.78
N VAL A 185 -19.60 3.56 10.19
CA VAL A 185 -19.35 4.80 9.45
C VAL A 185 -18.30 5.64 10.16
N ALA A 186 -17.33 6.17 9.43
CA ALA A 186 -16.27 7.01 9.97
C ALA A 186 -16.37 8.49 9.55
N LEU A 187 -16.97 8.79 8.39
CA LEU A 187 -17.09 10.14 7.88
C LEU A 187 -18.54 10.61 7.85
N PRO A 188 -18.80 11.88 8.19
CA PRO A 188 -20.09 12.49 7.95
C PRO A 188 -20.25 12.80 6.45
N LEU A 189 -21.44 13.27 6.07
CA LEU A 189 -21.68 13.78 4.71
C LEU A 189 -20.68 14.88 4.36
N VAL A 190 -20.35 15.00 3.07
CA VAL A 190 -19.34 15.95 2.54
C VAL A 190 -19.63 17.39 2.98
N ALA A 191 -20.91 17.77 3.12
CA ALA A 191 -21.34 19.08 3.62
C ALA A 191 -20.81 19.40 5.04
N HIS A 192 -20.56 18.39 5.87
CA HIS A 192 -20.08 18.54 7.25
C HIS A 192 -18.57 18.37 7.40
N HIS A 193 -17.82 18.10 6.32
CA HIS A 193 -16.35 17.91 6.40
C HIS A 193 -15.61 19.18 6.86
N GLY A 194 -16.19 20.36 6.62
CA GLY A 194 -15.66 21.64 7.10
C GLY A 194 -15.77 21.83 8.61
N ASN A 195 -16.70 21.11 9.26
CA ASN A 195 -16.85 21.13 10.71
C ASN A 195 -15.79 20.25 11.36
N ALA A 196 -15.23 20.69 12.49
CA ALA A 196 -14.20 19.95 13.21
C ALA A 196 -14.74 19.16 14.41
N ASP A 197 -16.00 19.37 14.77
CA ASP A 197 -16.63 18.84 15.98
C ASP A 197 -16.70 17.31 15.98
N TRP A 198 -17.05 16.71 14.84
CA TRP A 198 -17.16 15.25 14.69
C TRP A 198 -15.84 14.50 14.87
N LYS A 199 -14.68 15.16 14.78
CA LYS A 199 -13.36 14.50 14.90
C LYS A 199 -12.98 14.19 16.35
N THR A 200 -13.59 14.89 17.29
CA THR A 200 -13.32 14.78 18.72
C THR A 200 -14.50 14.18 19.49
N MET A 201 -15.61 13.89 18.80
CA MET A 201 -16.77 13.26 19.40
C MET A 201 -16.52 11.78 19.62
N ASP A 202 -17.17 11.24 20.64
CA ASP A 202 -17.30 9.80 20.82
C ASP A 202 -18.17 9.20 19.70
N ARG A 203 -18.02 7.89 19.51
CA ARG A 203 -18.70 7.17 18.43
C ARG A 203 -20.22 7.24 18.55
N GLU A 204 -20.78 7.16 19.76
CA GLU A 204 -22.23 7.16 19.95
C GLU A 204 -22.82 8.51 19.55
N THR A 205 -22.25 9.60 20.07
CA THR A 205 -22.66 10.97 19.69
C THR A 205 -22.48 11.21 18.19
N PHE A 206 -21.38 10.73 17.60
CA PHE A 206 -21.15 10.81 16.16
C PHE A 206 -22.23 10.09 15.37
N MET A 207 -22.59 8.86 15.75
CA MET A 207 -23.61 8.08 15.07
C MET A 207 -24.98 8.75 15.15
N THR A 208 -25.36 9.26 16.33
CA THR A 208 -26.61 9.98 16.52
C THR A 208 -26.68 11.25 15.66
N LYS A 209 -25.59 12.02 15.62
CA LYS A 209 -25.56 13.34 14.97
C LYS A 209 -25.35 13.29 13.45
N TYR A 210 -24.48 12.40 12.99
CA TYR A 210 -24.04 12.34 11.58
C TYR A 210 -24.15 10.94 10.97
N GLY A 211 -23.79 9.90 11.73
CA GLY A 211 -23.68 8.54 11.19
C GLY A 211 -25.00 7.96 10.67
N ASN A 212 -26.12 8.20 11.35
CA ASN A 212 -27.42 7.68 10.95
C ASN A 212 -27.90 8.23 9.60
N GLU A 213 -27.55 9.47 9.26
CA GLU A 213 -27.89 10.05 7.96
C GLU A 213 -27.08 9.41 6.83
N VAL A 214 -25.81 9.11 7.10
CA VAL A 214 -24.92 8.42 6.16
C VAL A 214 -25.37 6.97 5.96
N LEU A 215 -25.69 6.25 7.05
CA LEU A 215 -26.16 4.86 7.01
C LEU A 215 -27.40 4.66 6.14
N LYS A 216 -28.33 5.62 6.11
CA LYS A 216 -29.55 5.55 5.27
C LYS A 216 -29.27 5.45 3.78
N GLN A 217 -28.07 5.80 3.32
CA GLN A 217 -27.67 5.69 1.92
C GLN A 217 -27.27 4.25 1.54
N TYR A 218 -26.98 3.41 2.53
CA TYR A 218 -26.49 2.05 2.33
C TYR A 218 -27.59 1.04 2.67
N ASN A 219 -27.79 0.09 1.78
CA ASN A 219 -28.64 -1.07 1.99
C ASN A 219 -27.84 -2.10 2.81
N ILE A 220 -28.06 -2.17 4.11
CA ILE A 220 -27.37 -3.12 4.99
C ILE A 220 -28.26 -4.36 5.15
N PRO A 221 -27.80 -5.56 4.73
CA PRO A 221 -28.55 -6.78 4.92
C PRO A 221 -28.83 -7.06 6.38
N THR A 222 -29.99 -7.62 6.66
CA THR A 222 -30.35 -8.09 8.01
C THR A 222 -29.74 -9.47 8.28
N GLU A 223 -29.53 -9.81 9.56
CA GLU A 223 -28.98 -11.12 9.95
C GLU A 223 -29.84 -12.30 9.47
N GLU A 224 -31.15 -12.08 9.34
CA GLU A 224 -32.11 -13.08 8.83
C GLU A 224 -31.94 -13.35 7.33
N GLU A 225 -31.64 -12.32 6.54
CA GLU A 225 -31.35 -12.45 5.10
C GLU A 225 -30.04 -13.22 4.85
N MET A 226 -29.05 -13.05 5.75
CA MET A 226 -27.78 -13.77 5.72
C MET A 226 -27.95 -15.25 6.08
N ALA A 227 -28.82 -15.56 7.04
CA ALA A 227 -29.08 -16.93 7.47
C ALA A 227 -29.74 -17.81 6.38
N GLN A 228 -30.45 -17.20 5.43
CA GLN A 228 -31.11 -17.90 4.32
C GLN A 228 -30.18 -18.22 3.15
N GLN A 229 -29.01 -17.57 3.04
CA GLN A 229 -28.12 -17.69 1.89
C GLN A 229 -27.10 -18.84 1.94
N GLY A 230 -27.10 -19.65 3.00
CA GLY A 230 -26.33 -20.89 3.02
C GLY A 230 -24.86 -20.69 3.38
N ASN A 231 -24.41 -21.60 4.25
CA ASN A 231 -23.08 -21.69 4.83
C ASN A 231 -22.05 -22.19 3.80
N ASP A 232 -21.64 -21.31 2.88
CA ASP A 232 -20.51 -21.57 1.99
C ASP A 232 -19.25 -20.93 2.60
N GLY A 233 -18.42 -21.79 3.19
CA GLY A 233 -17.39 -21.44 4.16
C GLY A 233 -16.37 -20.42 3.67
N TRP A 234 -16.28 -19.32 4.40
CA TRP A 234 -15.08 -18.49 4.44
C TRP A 234 -14.06 -19.13 5.38
N SER A 235 -13.04 -19.74 4.78
CA SER A 235 -11.78 -20.00 5.45
C SER A 235 -11.09 -18.65 5.70
N ASP A 236 -10.80 -18.34 6.96
CA ASP A 236 -9.86 -17.30 7.33
C ASP A 236 -8.45 -17.78 6.96
N ASP A 237 -8.08 -17.65 5.68
CA ASP A 237 -6.74 -17.97 5.16
C ASP A 237 -5.71 -16.87 5.47
N GLY A 238 -5.90 -16.17 6.59
CA GLY A 238 -4.86 -15.40 7.26
C GLY A 238 -3.98 -16.28 8.13
N GLU A 239 -3.39 -17.35 7.58
CA GLU A 239 -2.28 -18.05 8.23
C GLU A 239 -1.18 -17.00 8.48
N PRO A 240 -0.82 -16.72 9.74
CA PRO A 240 0.35 -15.92 10.02
C PRO A 240 1.55 -16.71 9.50
N ILE A 241 2.24 -16.17 8.49
CA ILE A 241 3.56 -16.70 8.14
C ILE A 241 4.41 -16.55 9.39
N ASN A 242 4.68 -17.69 10.03
CA ASN A 242 5.63 -17.83 11.12
C ASN A 242 7.01 -17.61 10.50
N ILE A 243 7.41 -16.34 10.37
CA ILE A 243 8.80 -15.98 10.11
C ILE A 243 9.54 -16.46 11.35
N PRO A 244 10.47 -17.43 11.25
CA PRO A 244 11.24 -17.86 12.41
C PRO A 244 11.90 -16.63 13.05
N ASP A 245 11.64 -16.42 14.33
CA ASP A 245 12.20 -15.33 15.13
C ASP A 245 13.72 -15.51 15.36
N ASP A 246 14.31 -16.62 14.90
CA ASP A 246 15.68 -17.06 15.20
C ASP A 246 16.78 -16.33 14.39
N LEU A 247 16.69 -15.01 14.24
CA LEU A 247 17.84 -14.17 13.79
C LEU A 247 18.25 -13.12 14.82
N ASP A 248 17.99 -13.37 16.09
CA ASP A 248 18.74 -12.83 17.20
C ASP A 248 19.99 -13.68 17.45
N GLY A 249 21.08 -13.26 16.81
CA GLY A 249 22.39 -13.90 16.93
C GLY A 249 22.80 -14.13 18.38
N GLU A 250 23.06 -15.40 18.70
CA GLU A 250 23.87 -15.77 19.85
C GLU A 250 25.22 -15.05 19.75
N ARG A 251 25.37 -14.04 20.59
CA ARG A 251 26.64 -13.43 20.91
C ARG A 251 27.42 -14.47 21.71
N MET A 252 28.25 -15.25 21.03
CA MET A 252 29.23 -16.09 21.71
C MET A 252 30.18 -15.18 22.49
N ASP A 253 30.08 -15.23 23.82
CA ASP A 253 31.08 -14.75 24.74
C ASP A 253 32.31 -15.67 24.60
N GLU A 254 33.33 -15.22 23.87
CA GLU A 254 34.69 -15.71 24.07
C GLU A 254 35.31 -14.97 25.25
N GLY A 255 35.41 -15.66 26.38
CA GLY A 255 36.03 -15.14 27.59
C GLY A 255 36.47 -16.25 28.55
N ALA A 256 37.55 -16.96 28.18
CA ALA A 256 38.65 -17.42 29.04
C ALA A 256 39.62 -18.33 28.27
#